data_AF-A0A1C2I688-F1
#
_entry.id   AF-A0A1C2I688-F1
#
_cell.length_a   1.000
_cell.length_b   1.000
_cell.length_c   1.000
_cell.angle_alpha   90.00
_cell.angle_beta   90.00
_cell.angle_gamma   90.00
#
_symmetry.space_group_name_H-M   'P 1'
#
loop_
_entity.id
_entity.type
_entity.pdbx_description
1 polymer ?
#
loop_
_entity_poly.entity_id
_entity_poly.type
_entity_poly.pdbx_seq_one_letter_code
_entity_poly.pdbx_strand_id
1 'polypeptide(L)'
;MIEDPDVASVAGLMAVPARAEILLALMHGQSRPAGELARFAGLSPQAATAHLKKLVSGGLLTLVPSGRHRYYCLTSPEVAHAIEALMPLARSARPSPHPKPTQPLQKARSCYDHLAGQLGVAMTDALVRKGYLIENERDYRVTPSGESWFCDLGVNTQPDPRSRRAFTRKCLDWSERRYHLGGVLGAAMLETFLDAGWLARSSSHRRALRITHAGQAELWRHLEIEWR
;
A
#
# COMPACT_ATOMS: atom_id res chain seq x y z
N MET A 1 -18.67 29.47 -1.10
CA MET A 1 -19.28 28.14 -0.98
C MET A 1 -18.20 27.15 -1.33
N ILE A 2 -17.80 26.30 -0.38
CA ILE A 2 -16.97 25.14 -0.68
C ILE A 2 -17.96 24.10 -1.21
N GLU A 3 -17.94 23.81 -2.51
CA GLU A 3 -18.74 22.72 -3.06
C GLU A 3 -18.30 21.43 -2.38
N ASP A 4 -19.26 20.65 -1.90
CA ASP A 4 -18.96 19.33 -1.34
C ASP A 4 -18.26 18.49 -2.41
N PRO A 5 -17.21 17.74 -2.04
CA PRO A 5 -16.50 16.89 -2.99
C PRO A 5 -17.48 15.90 -3.65
N ASP A 6 -17.45 15.81 -4.98
CA ASP A 6 -18.31 14.90 -5.76
C ASP A 6 -17.86 13.44 -5.60
N VAL A 7 -18.22 12.86 -4.46
CA VAL A 7 -17.94 11.46 -4.12
C VAL A 7 -18.64 10.51 -5.11
N ALA A 8 -19.81 10.87 -5.63
CA ALA A 8 -20.59 10.02 -6.52
C ALA A 8 -19.89 9.79 -7.86
N SER A 9 -19.27 10.83 -8.44
CA SER A 9 -18.47 10.71 -9.66
C SER A 9 -17.26 9.79 -9.47
N VAL A 10 -16.50 9.97 -8.38
CA VAL A 10 -15.34 9.12 -8.06
C VAL A 10 -15.78 7.67 -7.82
N ALA A 11 -16.82 7.46 -7.01
CA ALA A 11 -17.37 6.13 -6.74
C ALA A 11 -17.88 5.46 -8.02
N GLY A 12 -18.54 6.20 -8.91
CA GLY A 12 -19.01 5.73 -10.21
C GLY A 12 -17.87 5.27 -11.12
N LEU A 13 -16.70 5.92 -11.05
CA LEU A 13 -15.49 5.44 -11.73
C LEU A 13 -14.97 4.13 -11.14
N MET A 14 -15.08 3.90 -9.83
CA MET A 14 -14.64 2.65 -9.21
C MET A 14 -15.65 1.50 -9.40
N ALA A 15 -16.94 1.82 -9.52
CA ALA A 15 -18.06 0.88 -9.63
C ALA A 15 -18.19 0.18 -11.00
N VAL A 16 -17.07 -0.15 -11.65
CA VAL A 16 -17.03 -0.99 -12.87
C VAL A 16 -15.98 -2.08 -12.70
N PRO A 17 -16.32 -3.37 -12.87
CA PRO A 17 -15.42 -4.49 -12.58
C PRO A 17 -14.03 -4.36 -13.21
N ALA A 18 -13.98 -4.07 -14.51
CA ALA A 18 -12.72 -3.86 -15.22
C ALA A 18 -11.84 -2.74 -14.63
N ARG A 19 -12.45 -1.63 -14.20
CA ARG A 19 -11.70 -0.51 -13.61
C ARG A 19 -11.24 -0.84 -12.20
N ALA A 20 -12.04 -1.56 -11.42
CA ALA A 20 -11.63 -2.07 -10.12
C ALA A 20 -10.40 -2.98 -10.24
N GLU A 21 -10.39 -3.93 -11.19
CA GLU A 21 -9.22 -4.80 -11.43
C GLU A 21 -7.96 -4.01 -11.83
N ILE A 22 -8.10 -3.01 -12.72
CA ILE A 22 -6.99 -2.12 -13.10
C ILE A 22 -6.43 -1.39 -11.87
N LEU A 23 -7.30 -0.81 -11.05
CA LEU A 23 -6.92 -0.08 -9.84
C LEU A 23 -6.24 -1.01 -8.83
N LEU A 24 -6.78 -2.21 -8.61
CA LEU A 24 -6.19 -3.24 -7.74
C LEU A 24 -4.80 -3.69 -8.23
N ALA A 25 -4.58 -3.78 -9.54
CA ALA A 25 -3.28 -4.14 -10.12
C ALA A 25 -2.18 -3.07 -9.92
N LEU A 26 -2.58 -1.83 -9.58
CA LEU A 26 -1.71 -0.69 -9.34
C LEU A 26 -1.48 -0.40 -7.86
N MET A 27 -2.12 -1.15 -6.95
CA MET A 27 -1.95 -1.07 -5.50
C MET A 27 -0.53 -1.40 -5.00
N HIS A 28 0.46 -1.63 -5.86
CA HIS A 28 1.87 -1.83 -5.46
C HIS A 28 2.73 -0.58 -5.57
N GLY A 29 2.14 0.56 -5.94
CA GLY A 29 2.88 1.79 -6.26
C GLY A 29 3.68 1.74 -7.56
N GLN A 30 3.71 0.59 -8.25
CA GLN A 30 4.42 0.44 -9.52
C GLN A 30 3.58 0.96 -10.69
N SER A 31 4.20 1.80 -11.53
CA SER A 31 3.62 2.23 -12.80
C SER A 31 3.67 1.09 -13.84
N ARG A 32 2.55 0.83 -14.53
CA ARG A 32 2.40 -0.31 -15.47
C ARG A 32 1.96 0.11 -16.87
N PRO A 33 2.40 -0.58 -17.93
CA PRO A 33 1.95 -0.30 -19.29
C PRO A 33 0.50 -0.76 -19.51
N ALA A 34 -0.21 -0.11 -20.44
CA ALA A 34 -1.61 -0.42 -20.75
C ALA A 34 -1.86 -1.91 -21.06
N GLY A 35 -0.95 -2.57 -21.78
CA GLY A 35 -1.09 -3.98 -22.14
C GLY A 35 -1.09 -4.92 -20.93
N GLU A 36 -0.31 -4.60 -19.90
CA GLU A 36 -0.29 -5.40 -18.67
C GLU A 36 -1.61 -5.23 -17.89
N LEU A 37 -2.11 -3.99 -17.82
CA LEU A 37 -3.39 -3.67 -17.18
C LEU A 37 -4.58 -4.29 -17.92
N ALA A 38 -4.53 -4.35 -19.25
CA ALA A 38 -5.52 -5.04 -20.06
C ALA A 38 -5.61 -6.53 -19.69
N ARG A 39 -4.46 -7.19 -19.54
CA ARG A 39 -4.37 -8.60 -19.14
C ARG A 39 -4.94 -8.83 -17.74
N PHE A 40 -4.67 -7.94 -16.78
CA PHE A 40 -5.23 -8.04 -15.42
C PHE A 40 -6.75 -7.96 -15.42
N ALA A 41 -7.32 -7.05 -16.21
CA ALA A 41 -8.77 -6.88 -16.28
C ALA A 41 -9.48 -7.83 -17.26
N GLY A 42 -8.75 -8.75 -17.92
CA GLY A 42 -9.31 -9.64 -18.93
C GLY A 42 -9.87 -8.91 -20.16
N LEU A 43 -9.27 -7.78 -20.53
CA LEU A 43 -9.77 -6.89 -21.59
C LEU A 43 -8.93 -6.95 -22.86
N SER A 44 -9.55 -6.61 -23.99
CA SER A 44 -8.84 -6.25 -25.21
C SER A 44 -8.06 -4.93 -25.03
N PRO A 45 -6.99 -4.68 -25.81
CA PRO A 45 -6.23 -3.43 -25.75
C PRO A 45 -7.10 -2.18 -25.97
N GLN A 46 -8.08 -2.27 -26.87
CA GLN A 46 -8.98 -1.17 -27.18
C GLN A 46 -9.94 -0.87 -26.02
N ALA A 47 -10.54 -1.91 -25.41
CA ALA A 47 -11.39 -1.76 -24.25
C ALA A 47 -10.61 -1.20 -23.05
N ALA A 48 -9.42 -1.74 -22.78
CA ALA A 48 -8.54 -1.26 -21.71
C ALA A 48 -8.21 0.23 -21.89
N THR A 49 -7.88 0.67 -23.10
CA THR A 49 -7.60 2.08 -23.40
C THR A 49 -8.78 2.99 -23.05
N ALA A 50 -10.01 2.58 -23.35
CA ALA A 50 -11.20 3.36 -23.01
C ALA A 50 -11.40 3.47 -21.49
N HIS A 51 -11.17 2.40 -20.73
CA HIS A 51 -11.23 2.42 -19.26
C HIS A 51 -10.12 3.28 -18.65
N LEU A 52 -8.88 3.14 -19.13
CA LEU A 52 -7.74 3.92 -18.67
C LEU A 52 -7.96 5.42 -18.91
N LYS A 53 -8.49 5.83 -20.07
CA LYS A 53 -8.85 7.23 -20.33
C LYS A 53 -9.84 7.77 -19.29
N LYS A 54 -10.92 7.02 -18.99
CA LYS A 54 -11.90 7.44 -17.97
C LYS A 54 -11.27 7.60 -16.58
N LEU A 55 -10.39 6.67 -16.19
CA LEU A 55 -9.70 6.73 -14.91
C LEU A 55 -8.71 7.89 -14.81
N VAL A 56 -8.01 8.21 -15.91
CA VAL A 56 -7.11 9.37 -15.98
C VAL A 56 -7.90 10.67 -15.96
N SER A 57 -8.93 10.80 -16.79
CA SER A 57 -9.80 11.99 -16.80
C SER A 57 -10.49 12.22 -15.46
N GLY A 58 -10.80 11.16 -14.71
CA GLY A 58 -11.37 11.23 -13.38
C GLY A 58 -10.37 11.35 -12.23
N GLY A 59 -9.08 11.54 -12.51
CA GLY A 59 -8.06 11.78 -11.48
C GLY A 59 -7.71 10.59 -10.59
N LEU A 60 -8.08 9.36 -10.98
CA LEU A 60 -7.71 8.15 -10.25
C LEU A 60 -6.36 7.60 -10.70
N LEU A 61 -6.00 7.82 -11.97
CA LEU A 61 -4.73 7.39 -12.55
C LEU A 61 -3.96 8.57 -13.15
N THR A 62 -2.64 8.50 -13.05
CA THR A 62 -1.72 9.40 -13.75
C THR A 62 -0.99 8.63 -14.84
N LEU A 63 -0.80 9.29 -15.99
CA LEU A 63 0.01 8.78 -17.08
C LEU A 63 1.46 9.28 -16.94
N VAL A 64 2.40 8.36 -16.79
CA VAL A 64 3.84 8.63 -16.75
C VAL A 64 4.43 8.27 -18.12
N PRO A 65 4.87 9.25 -18.93
CA PRO A 65 5.56 8.97 -20.18
C PRO A 65 6.95 8.39 -19.89
N SER A 66 7.31 7.29 -20.57
CA SER A 66 8.66 6.73 -20.52
C SER A 66 9.04 6.16 -21.88
N GLY A 67 9.86 6.92 -22.60
CA GLY A 67 10.24 6.63 -23.98
C GLY A 67 9.02 6.51 -24.91
N ARG A 68 8.94 5.40 -25.66
CA ARG A 68 7.82 5.10 -26.57
C ARG A 68 6.60 4.52 -25.86
N HIS A 69 6.72 4.20 -24.57
CA HIS A 69 5.68 3.54 -23.80
C HIS A 69 5.03 4.50 -22.81
N ARG A 70 3.76 4.20 -22.51
CA ARG A 70 2.92 4.95 -21.59
C ARG A 70 2.62 4.07 -20.39
N TYR A 71 3.02 4.53 -19.22
CA TYR A 71 2.81 3.82 -17.97
C TYR A 71 1.73 4.53 -17.15
N TYR A 72 0.98 3.76 -16.39
CA TYR A 72 -0.11 4.25 -15.54
C TYR A 72 0.18 3.88 -14.10
N CYS A 73 -0.03 4.81 -13.18
CA CYS A 73 0.02 4.59 -11.74
C CYS A 73 -1.21 5.22 -11.08
N LEU A 74 -1.50 4.85 -9.84
CA LEU A 74 -2.48 5.58 -9.03
C LEU A 74 -2.02 7.04 -8.90
N THR A 75 -2.95 7.98 -9.05
CA THR A 75 -2.62 9.41 -8.99
C THR A 75 -2.04 9.81 -7.63
N SER A 76 -2.52 9.19 -6.56
CA SER A 76 -2.05 9.48 -5.21
C SER A 76 -2.29 8.32 -4.22
N PRO A 77 -1.64 8.34 -3.05
CA PRO A 77 -1.91 7.38 -1.98
C PRO A 77 -3.35 7.40 -1.48
N GLU A 78 -4.06 8.53 -1.57
CA GLU A 78 -5.46 8.66 -1.17
C GLU A 78 -6.37 7.77 -2.02
N VAL A 79 -6.07 7.62 -3.32
CA VAL A 79 -6.77 6.67 -4.20
C VAL A 79 -6.60 5.24 -3.69
N ALA A 80 -5.37 4.88 -3.29
CA ALA A 80 -5.08 3.57 -2.73
C ALA A 80 -5.84 3.33 -1.41
N HIS A 81 -5.83 4.30 -0.49
CA HIS A 81 -6.57 4.23 0.76
C HIS A 81 -8.09 4.10 0.53
N ALA A 82 -8.65 4.80 -0.46
CA ALA A 82 -10.07 4.68 -0.80
C ALA A 82 -10.41 3.27 -1.31
N ILE A 83 -9.59 2.71 -2.19
CA ILE A 83 -9.75 1.31 -2.66
C ILE A 83 -9.72 0.34 -1.48
N GLU A 84 -8.79 0.53 -0.55
CA GLU A 84 -8.67 -0.34 0.63
C GLU A 84 -9.83 -0.19 1.60
N ALA A 85 -10.34 1.02 1.81
CA ALA A 85 -11.51 1.26 2.64
C ALA A 85 -12.77 0.55 2.10
N LEU A 86 -12.87 0.34 0.79
CA LEU A 86 -13.95 -0.41 0.16
C LEU A 86 -13.82 -1.93 0.31
N MET A 87 -12.61 -2.48 0.50
CA MET A 87 -12.39 -3.94 0.55
C MET A 87 -13.15 -4.64 1.69
N PRO A 88 -13.16 -4.13 2.94
CA PRO A 88 -13.98 -4.70 4.01
C PRO A 88 -15.48 -4.66 3.69
N LEU A 89 -15.97 -3.56 3.11
CA LEU A 89 -17.38 -3.39 2.76
C LEU A 89 -17.81 -4.38 1.67
N ALA A 90 -16.97 -4.59 0.65
CA ALA A 90 -17.21 -5.58 -0.40
C ALA A 90 -17.29 -7.00 0.15
N ARG A 91 -16.49 -7.34 1.18
CA ARG A 91 -16.55 -8.64 1.87
C ARG A 91 -17.83 -8.81 2.70
N SER A 92 -18.32 -7.75 3.33
CA SER A 92 -19.56 -7.79 4.12
C SER A 92 -20.82 -7.81 3.25
N ALA A 93 -20.81 -7.14 2.10
CA ALA A 93 -21.97 -7.02 1.20
C ALA A 93 -22.29 -8.32 0.42
N ARG A 94 -21.33 -9.24 0.32
CA ARG A 94 -21.55 -10.59 -0.21
C ARG A 94 -21.05 -11.61 0.81
N PRO A 95 -21.93 -12.35 1.51
CA PRO A 95 -21.55 -13.62 2.11
C PRO A 95 -21.35 -14.64 0.97
N SER A 96 -20.31 -14.43 0.16
CA SER A 96 -19.90 -15.33 -0.91
C SER A 96 -18.66 -16.10 -0.43
N PRO A 97 -18.47 -17.38 -0.83
CA PRO A 97 -17.31 -18.19 -0.48
C PRO A 97 -16.01 -17.73 -1.20
N HIS A 98 -15.88 -16.42 -1.48
CA HIS A 98 -14.63 -15.87 -1.99
C HIS A 98 -13.54 -16.09 -0.94
N PRO A 99 -12.37 -16.59 -1.37
CA PRO A 99 -11.37 -17.06 -0.45
C PRO A 99 -10.98 -15.90 0.48
N LYS A 100 -10.89 -16.19 1.78
CA LYS A 100 -10.10 -15.37 2.69
C LYS A 100 -8.79 -15.01 1.97
N PRO A 101 -8.21 -13.81 2.16
CA PRO A 101 -6.85 -13.55 1.68
C PRO A 101 -6.02 -14.81 1.91
N THR A 102 -5.39 -15.31 0.85
CA THR A 102 -4.56 -16.50 0.99
C THR A 102 -3.62 -16.25 2.17
N GLN A 103 -3.34 -17.28 2.99
CA GLN A 103 -2.49 -17.11 4.18
C GLN A 103 -1.24 -16.22 3.94
N PRO A 104 -0.54 -16.29 2.78
CA PRO A 104 0.54 -15.37 2.45
C PRO A 104 0.18 -13.87 2.49
N LEU A 105 -0.97 -13.47 1.96
CA LEU A 105 -1.42 -12.07 1.93
C LEU A 105 -1.90 -11.55 3.29
N GLN A 106 -2.36 -12.45 4.15
CA GLN A 106 -2.70 -12.10 5.52
C GLN A 106 -1.43 -11.92 6.35
N LYS A 107 -0.43 -12.79 6.17
CA LYS A 107 0.85 -12.75 6.88
C LYS A 107 1.64 -11.46 6.63
N ALA A 108 2.05 -11.19 5.40
CA ALA A 108 2.81 -9.99 5.07
C ALA A 108 2.56 -9.56 3.63
N ARG A 109 2.33 -8.27 3.40
CA ARG A 109 2.10 -7.72 2.06
C ARG A 109 2.50 -6.26 1.94
N SER A 110 2.58 -5.76 0.70
CA SER A 110 2.52 -4.32 0.45
C SER A 110 1.05 -3.86 0.39
N CYS A 111 0.71 -2.87 1.22
CA CYS A 111 -0.58 -2.17 1.18
C CYS A 111 -0.65 -1.33 -0.11
N TYR A 112 0.14 -0.27 -0.17
CA TYR A 112 0.44 0.46 -1.40
C TYR A 112 1.93 0.27 -1.73
N ASP A 113 2.75 1.03 -1.02
CA ASP A 113 4.21 1.04 -1.06
C ASP A 113 4.83 0.80 0.32
N HIS A 114 4.01 0.43 1.31
CA HIS A 114 4.42 0.21 2.69
C HIS A 114 3.91 -1.14 3.20
N LEU A 115 4.53 -1.61 4.28
CA LEU A 115 4.30 -2.94 4.84
C LEU A 115 2.94 -3.02 5.55
N ALA A 116 2.23 -4.11 5.27
CA ALA A 116 0.89 -4.40 5.78
C ALA A 116 0.70 -5.90 6.01
N GLY A 117 -0.52 -6.28 6.40
CA GLY A 117 -0.84 -7.60 6.96
C GLY A 117 -0.44 -7.70 8.42
N GLN A 118 -0.50 -8.92 8.94
CA GLN A 118 -0.12 -9.24 10.33
C GLN A 118 1.26 -8.68 10.68
N LEU A 119 2.24 -8.79 9.77
CA LEU A 119 3.58 -8.28 10.01
C LEU A 119 3.62 -6.75 10.09
N GLY A 120 2.96 -6.04 9.16
CA GLY A 120 2.94 -4.58 9.17
C GLY A 120 2.29 -4.02 10.43
N VAL A 121 1.20 -4.65 10.88
CA VAL A 121 0.55 -4.31 12.15
C VAL A 121 1.44 -4.64 13.35
N ALA A 122 1.99 -5.85 13.44
CA ALA A 122 2.84 -6.28 14.55
C ALA A 122 4.10 -5.40 14.68
N MET A 123 4.70 -5.01 13.56
CA MET A 123 5.81 -4.06 13.54
C MET A 123 5.39 -2.70 14.05
N THR A 124 4.27 -2.17 13.58
CA THR A 124 3.79 -0.86 14.03
C THR A 124 3.49 -0.87 15.53
N ASP A 125 2.86 -1.93 16.03
CA ASP A 125 2.63 -2.13 17.46
C ASP A 125 3.95 -2.17 18.26
N ALA A 126 4.97 -2.87 17.74
CA ALA A 126 6.27 -2.96 18.39
C ALA A 126 6.98 -1.60 18.44
N LEU A 127 6.91 -0.81 17.36
CA LEU A 127 7.45 0.54 17.30
C LEU A 127 6.76 1.47 18.32
N VAL A 128 5.43 1.36 18.46
CA VAL A 128 4.68 2.13 19.46
C VAL A 128 5.02 1.67 20.88
N ARG A 129 5.03 0.36 21.13
CA ARG A 129 5.35 -0.25 22.44
C ARG A 129 6.76 0.09 22.91
N LYS A 130 7.74 0.15 22.01
CA LYS A 130 9.13 0.56 22.32
C LYS A 130 9.30 2.08 22.40
N GLY A 131 8.24 2.86 22.17
CA GLY A 131 8.28 4.32 22.24
C GLY A 131 9.00 4.99 21.07
N TYR A 132 9.20 4.30 19.96
CA TYR A 132 9.77 4.86 18.73
C TYR A 132 8.75 5.67 17.94
N LEU A 133 7.47 5.29 18.05
CA LEU A 133 6.34 6.01 17.50
C LEU A 133 5.34 6.37 18.60
N ILE A 134 4.73 7.54 18.49
CA ILE A 134 3.59 7.96 19.31
C ILE A 134 2.39 8.12 18.39
N GLU A 135 1.27 7.49 18.74
CA GLU A 135 0.03 7.61 17.98
C GLU A 135 -0.60 9.01 18.16
N ASN A 136 -1.01 9.61 17.06
CA ASN A 136 -1.93 10.75 17.02
C ASN A 136 -3.25 10.29 16.36
N GLU A 137 -4.21 11.21 16.16
CA GLU A 137 -5.53 10.87 15.59
C GLU A 137 -5.44 10.17 14.23
N ARG A 138 -4.61 10.70 13.33
CA ARG A 138 -4.49 10.18 11.96
C ARG A 138 -3.06 9.76 11.60
N ASP A 139 -2.06 10.14 12.40
CA ASP A 139 -0.63 9.98 12.13
C ASP A 139 0.14 9.31 13.26
N TYR A 140 1.41 9.02 13.01
CA TYR A 140 2.39 8.71 14.03
C TYR A 140 3.42 9.83 14.14
N ARG A 141 3.79 10.22 15.35
CA ARG A 141 4.96 11.07 15.58
C ARG A 141 6.17 10.18 15.87
N VAL A 142 7.25 10.36 15.13
CA VAL A 142 8.53 9.70 15.43
C VAL A 142 9.15 10.39 16.64
N THR A 143 9.63 9.61 17.60
CA THR A 143 10.35 10.13 18.78
C THR A 143 11.84 10.26 18.50
N PRO A 144 12.62 10.98 19.30
CA PRO A 144 14.07 11.04 19.12
C PRO A 144 14.76 9.67 19.16
N SER A 145 14.28 8.75 20.02
CA SER A 145 14.78 7.37 20.05
C SER A 145 14.36 6.58 18.80
N GLY A 146 13.15 6.82 18.29
CA GLY A 146 12.69 6.26 17.03
C GLY A 146 13.51 6.77 15.84
N GLU A 147 13.84 8.07 15.80
CA GLU A 147 14.70 8.64 14.77
C GLU A 147 16.07 7.96 14.74
N SER A 148 16.71 7.81 15.91
CA SER A 148 17.97 7.06 16.03
C SER A 148 17.83 5.63 15.51
N TRP A 149 16.79 4.91 15.95
CA TRP A 149 16.57 3.51 15.55
C TRP A 149 16.36 3.35 14.04
N PHE A 150 15.57 4.23 13.42
CA PHE A 150 15.35 4.22 11.97
C PHE A 150 16.64 4.58 11.21
N CYS A 151 17.39 5.59 11.67
CA CYS A 151 18.67 5.96 11.09
C CYS A 151 19.70 4.83 11.16
N ASP A 152 19.77 4.11 12.29
CA ASP A 152 20.67 2.96 12.47
C ASP A 152 20.35 1.81 11.48
N LEU A 153 19.09 1.70 11.05
CA LEU A 153 18.65 0.76 10.03
C LEU A 153 18.83 1.29 8.59
N GLY A 154 19.23 2.54 8.42
CA GLY A 154 19.32 3.19 7.11
C GLY A 154 17.97 3.68 6.55
N VAL A 155 16.94 3.82 7.39
CA VAL A 155 15.66 4.41 7.00
C VAL A 155 15.74 5.94 7.15
N ASN A 156 15.48 6.66 6.06
CA ASN A 156 15.47 8.13 6.10
C ASN A 156 14.27 8.65 6.89
N THR A 157 14.55 9.37 7.99
CA THR A 157 13.54 9.98 8.87
C THR A 157 13.31 11.46 8.61
N GLN A 158 14.01 12.06 7.65
CA GLN A 158 13.88 13.48 7.33
C GLN A 158 12.75 13.69 6.31
N PRO A 159 11.65 14.37 6.68
CA PRO A 159 10.59 14.69 5.73
C PRO A 159 11.11 15.65 4.65
N ASP A 160 10.84 15.36 3.38
CA ASP A 160 11.08 16.33 2.30
C ASP A 160 10.01 17.44 2.39
N PRO A 161 10.38 18.69 2.69
CA PRO A 161 9.43 19.80 2.82
C PRO A 161 8.67 20.11 1.52
N ARG A 162 9.15 19.61 0.37
CA ARG A 162 8.47 19.76 -0.93
C ARG A 162 7.44 18.66 -1.19
N SER A 163 7.48 17.57 -0.42
CA SER A 163 6.54 16.47 -0.57
C SER A 163 5.18 16.86 0.00
N ARG A 164 4.14 16.70 -0.81
CA ARG A 164 2.74 16.83 -0.35
C ARG A 164 2.22 15.59 0.37
N ARG A 165 3.00 14.51 0.37
CA ARG A 165 2.61 13.24 0.98
C ARG A 165 2.85 13.27 2.48
N ALA A 166 1.89 12.76 3.26
CA ALA A 166 2.06 12.63 4.71
C ALA A 166 3.32 11.81 5.04
N PHE A 167 4.14 12.33 5.97
CA PHE A 167 5.40 11.70 6.35
C PHE A 167 5.16 10.35 7.04
N THR A 168 4.23 10.30 7.98
CA THR A 168 3.65 9.05 8.51
C THR A 168 2.14 9.05 8.24
N ARG A 169 1.47 7.89 8.40
CA ARG A 169 0.01 7.78 8.36
C ARG A 169 -0.43 6.54 9.13
N LYS A 170 -1.55 6.63 9.87
CA LYS A 170 -2.30 5.45 10.33
C LYS A 170 -3.08 4.86 9.15
N CYS A 171 -2.50 3.87 8.48
CA CYS A 171 -3.15 3.16 7.39
C CYS A 171 -3.91 1.96 7.95
N LEU A 172 -5.20 1.84 7.65
CA LEU A 172 -6.05 0.79 8.21
C LEU A 172 -5.85 -0.52 7.44
N ASP A 173 -5.31 -1.53 8.11
CA ASP A 173 -5.20 -2.85 7.54
C ASP A 173 -6.57 -3.49 7.34
N TRP A 174 -6.93 -3.82 6.11
CA TRP A 174 -8.23 -4.42 5.83
C TRP A 174 -8.34 -5.89 6.29
N SER A 175 -7.23 -6.63 6.43
CA SER A 175 -7.25 -8.03 6.88
C SER A 175 -7.25 -8.13 8.39
N GLU A 176 -6.48 -7.28 9.07
CA GLU A 176 -6.35 -7.28 10.53
C GLU A 176 -7.31 -6.31 11.23
N ARG A 177 -7.88 -5.33 10.50
CA ARG A 177 -8.71 -4.23 11.02
C ARG A 177 -7.98 -3.39 12.08
N ARG A 178 -6.66 -3.25 11.92
CA ARG A 178 -5.76 -2.53 12.82
C ARG A 178 -4.86 -1.61 12.01
N TYR A 179 -4.35 -0.55 12.61
CA TYR A 179 -3.51 0.40 11.90
C TYR A 179 -2.08 -0.11 11.74
N HIS A 180 -1.46 0.17 10.60
CA HIS A 180 -0.03 0.04 10.37
C HIS A 180 0.58 1.35 9.89
N LEU A 181 1.91 1.45 9.93
CA LEU A 181 2.67 2.60 9.49
C LEU A 181 2.62 2.73 7.96
N GLY A 182 1.89 3.74 7.49
CA GLY A 182 1.96 4.25 6.12
C GLY A 182 2.69 5.58 6.03
N GLY A 183 2.58 6.24 4.88
CA GLY A 183 3.27 7.49 4.59
C GLY A 183 4.68 7.29 4.03
N VAL A 184 5.43 8.38 3.87
CA VAL A 184 6.80 8.37 3.36
C VAL A 184 7.71 7.45 4.20
N LEU A 185 7.61 7.52 5.53
CA LEU A 185 8.38 6.70 6.45
C LEU A 185 8.06 5.20 6.31
N GLY A 186 6.77 4.87 6.19
CA GLY A 186 6.35 3.47 5.98
C GLY A 186 6.85 2.90 4.66
N ALA A 187 6.94 3.73 3.61
CA ALA A 187 7.49 3.35 2.32
C ALA A 187 9.01 3.14 2.39
N ALA A 188 9.73 4.10 2.97
CA ALA A 188 11.17 4.01 3.18
C ALA A 188 11.55 2.77 4.01
N MET A 189 10.80 2.48 5.08
CA MET A 189 11.00 1.29 5.89
C MET A 189 10.82 0.00 5.08
N LEU A 190 9.80 -0.09 4.22
CA LEU A 190 9.61 -1.27 3.38
C LEU A 190 10.78 -1.43 2.39
N GLU A 191 11.22 -0.35 1.75
CA GLU A 191 12.33 -0.36 0.80
C GLU A 191 13.63 -0.81 1.47
N THR A 192 13.99 -0.20 2.60
CA THR A 192 15.17 -0.59 3.39
C THR A 192 15.14 -2.07 3.76
N PHE A 193 13.96 -2.61 4.11
CA PHE A 193 13.84 -4.02 4.52
C PHE A 193 13.93 -5.00 3.34
N LEU A 194 13.51 -4.57 2.15
CA LEU A 194 13.72 -5.32 0.92
C LEU A 194 15.20 -5.31 0.52
N ASP A 195 15.85 -4.14 0.60
CA ASP A 195 17.26 -3.95 0.22
C ASP A 195 18.21 -4.66 1.18
N ALA A 196 17.92 -4.63 2.48
CA ALA A 196 18.64 -5.39 3.50
C ALA A 196 18.32 -6.90 3.47
N GLY A 197 17.41 -7.34 2.60
CA GLY A 197 17.03 -8.74 2.43
C GLY A 197 16.25 -9.32 3.61
N TRP A 198 15.64 -8.50 4.47
CA TRP A 198 14.75 -8.97 5.55
C TRP A 198 13.43 -9.48 4.98
N LEU A 199 12.96 -8.82 3.92
CA LEU A 199 11.75 -9.15 3.18
C LEU A 199 12.11 -9.50 1.73
N ALA A 200 11.33 -10.39 1.14
CA ALA A 200 11.40 -10.71 -0.28
C ALA A 200 9.99 -10.68 -0.88
N ARG A 201 9.87 -10.23 -2.13
CA ARG A 201 8.60 -10.29 -2.86
C ARG A 201 8.27 -11.75 -3.20
N SER A 202 7.02 -12.15 -2.97
CA SER A 202 6.57 -13.50 -3.31
C SER A 202 6.43 -13.66 -4.82
N SER A 203 6.82 -14.82 -5.35
CA SER A 203 6.60 -15.22 -6.74
C SER A 203 5.14 -15.61 -7.02
N SER A 204 4.42 -16.10 -5.99
CA SER A 204 3.04 -16.59 -6.14
C SER A 204 2.01 -15.47 -6.15
N HIS A 205 2.29 -14.35 -5.50
CA HIS A 205 1.37 -13.21 -5.47
C HIS A 205 2.14 -11.90 -5.31
N ARG A 206 1.93 -10.96 -6.22
CA ARG A 206 2.73 -9.73 -6.31
C ARG A 206 2.72 -8.88 -5.04
N ARG A 207 1.58 -8.85 -4.32
CA ARG A 207 1.46 -8.06 -3.06
C ARG A 207 2.07 -8.79 -1.89
N ALA A 208 2.18 -10.11 -1.96
CA ALA A 208 2.64 -10.89 -0.82
C ALA A 208 4.14 -10.70 -0.65
N LEU A 209 4.52 -10.51 0.60
CA LEU A 209 5.91 -10.44 1.04
C LEU A 209 6.19 -11.70 1.86
N ARG A 210 7.42 -12.18 1.79
CA ARG A 210 7.92 -13.27 2.58
C ARG A 210 9.07 -12.76 3.44
N ILE A 211 9.03 -13.06 4.73
CA ILE A 211 10.17 -12.80 5.61
C ILE A 211 11.27 -13.83 5.29
N THR A 212 12.50 -13.36 5.14
CA THR A 212 13.65 -14.25 4.98
C THR A 212 14.11 -14.77 6.34
N HIS A 213 15.00 -15.76 6.34
CA HIS A 213 15.56 -16.25 7.61
C HIS A 213 16.36 -15.15 8.33
N ALA A 214 17.12 -14.35 7.58
CA ALA A 214 17.79 -13.17 8.12
C ALA A 214 16.79 -12.15 8.69
N GLY A 215 15.69 -11.87 7.98
CA GLY A 215 14.65 -10.97 8.44
C GLY A 215 14.00 -11.42 9.74
N GLN A 216 13.78 -12.72 9.94
CA GLN A 216 13.26 -13.25 11.22
C GLN A 216 14.20 -12.94 12.38
N ALA A 217 15.51 -13.17 12.20
CA ALA A 217 16.51 -12.91 13.23
C ALA A 217 16.59 -11.40 13.57
N GLU A 218 16.56 -10.54 12.56
CA GLU A 218 16.67 -9.10 12.74
C GLU A 218 15.40 -8.47 13.33
N LEU A 219 14.21 -8.94 12.93
CA LEU A 219 12.94 -8.52 13.53
C LEU A 219 12.86 -8.92 15.01
N TRP A 220 13.36 -10.10 15.37
CA TRP A 220 13.50 -10.49 16.77
C TRP A 220 14.47 -9.56 17.50
N ARG A 221 15.67 -9.34 16.95
CA ARG A 221 16.73 -8.54 17.56
C ARG A 221 16.30 -7.09 17.85
N HIS A 222 15.59 -6.46 16.92
CA HIS A 222 15.21 -5.05 17.04
C HIS A 222 13.84 -4.82 17.69
N LEU A 223 12.88 -5.70 17.42
CA LEU A 223 11.46 -5.45 17.73
C LEU A 223 10.83 -6.55 18.60
N GLU A 224 11.56 -7.63 18.92
CA GLU A 224 11.09 -8.81 19.66
C GLU A 224 9.87 -9.46 19.00
N ILE A 225 9.83 -9.45 17.66
CA ILE A 225 8.76 -10.08 16.89
C ILE A 225 9.17 -11.51 16.56
N GLU A 226 8.52 -12.50 17.21
CA GLU A 226 8.60 -13.89 16.76
C GLU A 226 7.70 -14.08 15.55
N TRP A 227 8.28 -14.53 14.44
CA TRP A 227 7.54 -14.81 13.22
C TRP A 227 7.66 -16.29 12.82
N ARG A 228 6.55 -17.01 12.91
CA ARG A 228 6.43 -18.44 12.53
C ARG A 228 5.61 -18.62 11.26
#